data_AF-A0A0X1KP53-F1
#
_entry.id   AF-A0A0X1KP53-F1
#
_cell.length_a   1.000
_cell.length_b   1.000
_cell.length_c   1.000
_cell.angle_alpha   90.00
_cell.angle_beta   90.00
_cell.angle_gamma   90.00
#
_symmetry.space_group_name_H-M   'P 1'
#
loop_
_entity.id
_entity.type
_entity.pdbx_description
1 polymer ?
#
loop_
_entity_poly.entity_id
_entity_poly.type
_entity_poly.pdbx_seq_one_letter_code
_entity_poly.pdbx_strand_id
1 'polypeptide(L)' 'MKRLFLDFVNEEDGKRRRITIPNPKEDLTSEQVSEAMDMLISLGALPSTFVKDRAAIVETVTNEFFNLL' A
#
# COMPACT_ATOMS: atom_id res chain seq x y z
N MET A 1 -9.63 13.26 1.41
CA MET A 1 -9.40 12.04 2.22
C MET A 1 -8.05 11.47 1.88
N LYS A 2 -7.16 11.29 2.87
CA LYS A 2 -5.84 10.67 2.66
C LYS A 2 -5.97 9.15 2.66
N ARG A 3 -5.27 8.49 1.74
CA ARG A 3 -5.15 7.03 1.65
C ARG A 3 -3.68 6.68 1.51
N LEU A 4 -3.21 5.71 2.28
CA LEU A 4 -1.86 5.17 2.14
C LEU A 4 -1.95 3.90 1.31
N PHE A 5 -1.29 3.91 0.16
CA PHE A 5 -1.11 2.74 -0.68
C PHE A 5 0.23 2.11 -0.38
N LEU A 6 0.20 0.84 0.00
CA LEU A 6 1.36 -0.01 0.20
C LEU A 6 1.34 -1.04 -0.92
N ASP A 7 2.26 -0.89 -1.87
CA ASP A 7 2.40 -1.79 -3.01
C ASP A 7 3.52 -2.79 -2.73
N PHE A 8 3.16 -4.05 -2.90
CA PHE A 8 4.03 -5.21 -2.75
C PHE A 8 4.13 -5.90 -4.10
N VAL A 9 5.30 -6.43 -4.42
CA VAL A 9 5.53 -7.20 -5.64
C VAL A 9 6.00 -8.59 -5.25
N ASN A 10 5.46 -9.60 -5.90
CA ASN A 10 5.97 -10.95 -5.79
C ASN A 10 7.14 -11.11 -6.78
N GLU A 11 8.32 -11.47 -6.28
CA GLU A 11 9.50 -11.63 -7.11
C GLU A 11 9.42 -12.86 -8.03
N GLU A 12 8.60 -13.87 -7.70
CA GLU A 12 8.50 -15.11 -8.47
C GLU A 12 7.62 -14.98 -9.72
N ASP A 13 6.49 -14.27 -9.62
CA ASP A 13 5.49 -14.18 -10.68
C ASP A 13 5.23 -12.74 -11.16
N GLY A 14 5.93 -11.76 -10.58
CA GLY A 14 5.79 -10.35 -10.89
C GLY A 14 4.44 -9.75 -10.49
N LYS A 15 3.57 -10.50 -9.80
CA LYS A 15 2.25 -10.01 -9.41
C LYS A 15 2.39 -8.93 -8.35
N ARG A 16 1.57 -7.89 -8.49
CA ARG A 16 1.51 -6.80 -7.53
C ARG A 16 0.29 -6.91 -6.65
N ARG A 17 0.47 -6.73 -5.35
CA ARG A 17 -0.61 -6.60 -4.37
C ARG A 17 -0.54 -5.22 -3.75
N ARG A 18 -1.68 -4.54 -3.73
CA ARG A 18 -1.83 -3.23 -3.10
C ARG A 18 -2.67 -3.36 -1.84
N ILE A 19 -2.12 -2.93 -0.72
CA ILE A 19 -2.88 -2.73 0.51
C ILE A 19 -3.19 -1.24 0.63
N THR A 20 -4.47 -0.92 0.82
CA THR A 20 -4.93 0.46 0.97
C THR A 20 -5.35 0.70 2.40
N ILE A 21 -4.71 1.64 3.08
CA ILE A 21 -5.06 2.05 4.44
C ILE A 21 -5.84 3.36 4.34
N PRO A 22 -7.13 3.37 4.71
CA PRO A 22 -7.91 4.60 4.77
C PRO A 22 -7.50 5.45 5.98
N ASN A 23 -7.48 6.76 5.82
CA ASN A 23 -7.13 7.72 6.87
C ASN A 23 -5.79 7.42 7.56
N PRO A 24 -4.67 7.38 6.81
CA PRO A 24 -3.36 7.25 7.40
C PRO A 24 -3.04 8.48 8.27
N LYS A 25 -2.20 8.27 9.29
CA LYS A 25 -1.72 9.35 10.15
C LYS A 25 -0.93 10.38 9.31
N GLU A 26 -1.10 11.66 9.62
CA GLU A 26 -0.60 12.74 8.76
C GLU A 26 0.93 12.90 8.78
N ASP A 27 1.60 12.37 9.80
CA ASP A 27 3.05 12.51 10.03
C ASP A 27 3.81 11.18 9.86
N LEU A 28 3.38 10.33 8.94
CA LEU A 28 4.08 9.07 8.66
C LEU A 28 5.42 9.34 7.96
N THR A 29 6.51 8.88 8.57
CA THR A 29 7.83 8.91 7.93
C THR A 29 8.04 7.72 7.00
N SER A 30 9.00 7.82 6.09
CA SER A 30 9.39 6.72 5.22
C SER A 30 9.84 5.48 6.00
N GLU A 31 10.53 5.65 7.15
CA GLU A 31 10.93 4.50 7.97
C GLU A 31 9.72 3.78 8.55
N GLN A 32 8.76 4.53 9.13
CA GLN A 32 7.56 3.95 9.73
C GLN A 32 6.70 3.19 8.72
N VAL A 33 6.60 3.71 7.50
CA VAL A 33 5.88 3.04 6.42
C VAL A 33 6.60 1.77 5.97
N SER A 34 7.94 1.82 5.86
CA SER A 34 8.74 0.64 5.55
C SER A 34 8.60 -0.44 6.63
N GLU A 35 8.70 -0.08 7.90
CA GLU A 35 8.54 -1.01 9.03
C GLU A 35 7.14 -1.63 9.05
N ALA A 36 6.10 -0.84 8.76
CA ALA A 36 4.74 -1.35 8.64
C ALA A 36 4.59 -2.36 7.49
N MET A 37 5.22 -2.10 6.35
CA MET A 37 5.25 -3.05 5.22
C MET A 37 5.97 -4.35 5.60
N ASP A 38 7.10 -4.26 6.29
CA ASP A 38 7.86 -5.43 6.77
C ASP A 38 7.04 -6.24 7.80
N MET A 39 6.34 -5.56 8.72
CA MET A 39 5.44 -6.20 9.67
C MET A 39 4.27 -6.92 8.97
N LEU A 40 3.69 -6.35 7.92
CA LEU A 40 2.59 -6.99 7.19
C LEU A 40 3.03 -8.30 6.50
N ILE A 41 4.26 -8.33 5.99
CA ILE A 41 4.87 -9.56 5.44
C ILE A 41 5.11 -10.55 6.58
N SER A 42 5.69 -10.10 7.70
CA SER A 42 6.00 -10.94 8.86
C SER A 42 4.76 -11.55 9.52
N LEU A 43 3.65 -10.81 9.58
CA LEU A 43 2.37 -11.27 10.11
C LEU A 43 1.63 -12.24 9.18
N GLY A 44 2.17 -12.53 8.00
CA GLY A 44 1.57 -13.43 7.02
C GLY A 44 0.36 -12.85 6.28
N ALA A 45 0.16 -11.53 6.32
CA ALA A 45 -0.85 -10.86 5.51
C ALA A 45 -0.54 -10.98 4.00
N LEU A 46 0.74 -11.20 3.67
CA LEU A 46 1.25 -11.52 2.35
C LEU A 46 2.12 -12.78 2.43
N PRO A 47 2.09 -13.65 1.39
CA PRO A 47 3.06 -14.72 1.26
C PRO A 47 4.49 -14.16 1.28
N SER A 48 5.44 -14.92 1.82
CA SER A 48 6.85 -14.52 1.94
C SER A 48 7.55 -14.24 0.60
N THR A 49 6.92 -14.60 -0.52
CA THR A 49 7.40 -14.31 -1.88
C THR A 49 7.17 -12.84 -2.27
N PHE A 50 6.34 -12.10 -1.52
CA PHE A 50 6.08 -10.69 -1.74
C PHE A 50 7.10 -9.82 -0.99
N VAL A 51 7.72 -8.90 -1.71
CA VAL A 51 8.61 -7.87 -1.18
C VAL A 51 7.95 -6.49 -1.29
N LYS A 52 8.41 -5.54 -0.47
CA LYS A 52 7.98 -4.13 -0.56
C LYS A 52 8.49 -3.49 -1.85
N ASP A 53 7.59 -2.89 -2.64
CA ASP A 53 7.94 -2.16 -3.87
C ASP A 53 7.93 -0.65 -3.61
N ARG A 54 6.76 -0.12 -3.26
CA ARG A 54 6.56 1.32 -3.07
C ARG A 54 5.47 1.61 -2.06
N ALA A 55 5.54 2.78 -1.44
CA ALA A 55 4.44 3.34 -0.68
C ALA A 55 4.12 4.74 -1.18
N ALA A 56 2.83 5.06 -1.26
CA ALA A 56 2.35 6.37 -1.70
C ALA A 56 1.20 6.86 -0.82
N ILE A 57 1.31 8.09 -0.32
CA ILE A 57 0.18 8.79 0.28
C ILE A 57 -0.55 9.51 -0.84
N VAL A 58 -1.81 9.15 -1.05
CA VAL A 58 -2.69 9.80 -2.03
C VAL A 58 -3.76 10.54 -1.27
N GLU A 59 -3.73 11.85 -1.39
CA GLU A 59 -4.77 12.74 -0.90
C GLU A 59 -5.80 12.93 -2.00
N THR A 60 -6.92 12.21 -1.88
CA THR A 60 -8.03 12.35 -2.83
C THR A 60 -8.87 13.57 -2.43
N VAL A 61 -8.84 14.61 -3.27
CA VAL A 61 -9.65 15.82 -3.11
C VAL A 61 -11.06 15.61 -3.67
N THR A 62 -11.23 14.78 -4.70
CA THR A 62 -12.52 14.46 -5.33
C THR A 62 -12.64 12.98 -5.71
N ASN A 63 -13.80 12.37 -5.45
CA ASN A 63 -14.15 11.03 -5.94
C ASN A 63 -15.03 11.21 -7.18
N GLU A 64 -14.44 11.25 -8.37
CA GLU A 64 -15.19 11.24 -9.62
C GLU A 64 -15.40 9.79 -10.08
N PHE A 65 -16.67 9.38 -10.15
CA PHE A 65 -17.07 8.09 -10.71
C PHE A 65 -17.53 8.31 -12.14
N PHE A 66 -16.78 7.77 -13.09
CA PHE A 66 -17.19 7.72 -14.49
C PHE A 66 -17.88 6.38 -14.75
N ASN A 67 -19.18 6.44 -15.04
CA ASN A 67 -19.92 5.28 -15.55
C ASN A 67 -19.71 5.23 -17.07
N LEU A 68 -18.94 4.27 -17.55
CA LEU A 68 -18.57 4.10 -18.96
C LEU A 68 -19.45 3.07 -19.69
N LEU A 69 -20.71 2.89 -19.24
CA LEU A 69 -21.72 2.13 -19.98
C LEU A 69 -22.13 2.87 -21.26
#